data_AF-A0A7C2TPD5-F1
#
_entry.id   AF-A0A7C2TPD5-F1
#
_cell.length_a   1.000
_cell.length_b   1.000
_cell.length_c   1.000
_cell.angle_alpha   90.00
_cell.angle_beta   90.00
_cell.angle_gamma   90.00
#
_symmetry.space_group_name_H-M   'P 1'
#
loop_
_entity.id
_entity.type
_entity.pdbx_description
1 polymer ?
#
loop_
_entity_poly.entity_id
_entity_poly.type
_entity_poly.pdbx_seq_one_letter_code
_entity_poly.pdbx_strand_id
1 'polypeptide(L)'
;MSQRDAFDILPEVMVEEIAERIALVRERIRRAAERAGRSPEEITLVAVTKGVEAERIRAAIAAGLTHFGENRVQEAERKIAEINAPITWHLVGHLQSNKARKAAALFHVIHSLDSVRLAQRLDRIAGEQGRTIPVLLQVDLAGEPTKFGIPVDQLLDVARACRPFRHLAVRGLMA
;
A
#
# COMPACT_ATOMS: atom_id res chain seq x y z
N MET A 1 -5.64 24.26 -16.15
CA MET A 1 -5.46 22.86 -16.57
C MET A 1 -6.44 22.03 -15.79
N SER A 2 -7.49 21.58 -16.47
CA SER A 2 -8.50 20.69 -15.93
C SER A 2 -7.88 19.31 -15.63
N GLN A 3 -8.44 18.55 -14.68
CA GLN A 3 -8.10 17.13 -14.48
C GLN A 3 -8.24 16.32 -15.78
N ARG A 4 -9.03 16.79 -16.76
CA ARG A 4 -9.16 16.19 -18.09
C ARG A 4 -7.89 16.35 -18.93
N ASP A 5 -7.15 17.44 -18.80
CA ASP A 5 -5.98 17.74 -19.65
C ASP A 5 -4.77 16.87 -19.29
N ALA A 6 -4.73 16.29 -18.07
CA ALA A 6 -3.63 15.43 -17.61
C ALA A 6 -3.72 13.97 -18.10
N PHE A 7 -4.88 13.57 -18.63
CA PHE A 7 -5.12 12.23 -19.19
C PHE A 7 -5.10 12.22 -20.73
N ASP A 8 -5.00 13.38 -21.38
CA ASP A 8 -5.30 13.59 -22.80
C ASP A 8 -4.14 13.24 -23.77
N ILE A 9 -3.08 12.58 -23.28
CA ILE A 9 -1.95 12.10 -24.09
C ILE A 9 -1.49 10.70 -23.63
N LEU A 10 -2.41 9.84 -23.24
CA LEU A 10 -2.08 8.42 -23.06
C LEU A 10 -2.32 7.68 -24.38
N PRO A 11 -1.37 6.87 -24.87
CA PRO A 11 -1.63 6.00 -26.01
C PRO A 11 -2.80 5.06 -25.67
N GLU A 12 -3.87 5.13 -26.45
CA GLU A 12 -5.10 4.32 -26.25
C GLU A 12 -4.76 2.82 -26.14
N VAL A 13 -3.85 2.36 -27.00
CA VAL A 13 -3.31 0.99 -27.00
C VAL A 13 -2.70 0.59 -25.64
N MET A 14 -1.99 1.50 -24.96
CA MET A 14 -1.40 1.19 -23.65
C MET A 14 -2.48 1.03 -22.57
N VAL A 15 -3.54 1.84 -22.62
CA VAL A 15 -4.66 1.73 -21.67
C VAL A 15 -5.38 0.41 -21.88
N GLU A 16 -5.66 0.04 -23.14
CA GLU A 16 -6.29 -1.23 -23.50
C GLU A 16 -5.45 -2.44 -23.06
N GLU A 17 -4.16 -2.48 -23.37
CA GLU A 17 -3.27 -3.57 -22.95
C GLU A 17 -3.24 -3.74 -21.42
N ILE A 18 -3.22 -2.64 -20.68
CA ILE A 18 -3.25 -2.67 -19.22
C ILE A 18 -4.62 -3.13 -18.71
N ALA A 19 -5.71 -2.66 -19.33
CA ALA A 19 -7.07 -3.06 -18.97
C ALA A 19 -7.30 -4.56 -19.18
N GLU A 20 -6.83 -5.14 -20.29
CA GLU A 20 -6.89 -6.58 -20.55
C GLU A 20 -6.15 -7.38 -19.48
N ARG A 21 -4.93 -6.96 -19.12
CA ARG A 21 -4.15 -7.60 -18.04
C ARG A 21 -4.85 -7.50 -16.69
N ILE A 22 -5.46 -6.37 -16.37
CA ILE A 22 -6.24 -6.18 -15.14
C ILE A 22 -7.45 -7.12 -15.14
N ALA A 23 -8.17 -7.25 -16.26
CA ALA A 23 -9.31 -8.15 -16.38
C ALA A 23 -8.91 -9.61 -16.13
N LEU A 24 -7.78 -10.06 -16.68
CA LEU A 24 -7.24 -11.39 -16.44
C LEU A 24 -6.91 -11.62 -14.96
N VAL A 25 -6.32 -10.64 -14.28
CA VAL A 25 -6.01 -10.74 -12.84
C VAL A 25 -7.29 -10.76 -12.00
N ARG A 26 -8.28 -9.90 -12.30
CA ARG A 26 -9.59 -9.87 -11.62
C ARG A 26 -10.32 -11.20 -11.78
N GLU A 27 -10.29 -11.81 -12.96
CA GLU A 27 -10.90 -13.12 -13.19
C GLU A 27 -10.20 -14.24 -12.38
N ARG A 28 -8.86 -14.18 -12.28
CA ARG A 28 -8.10 -15.11 -11.42
C ARG A 28 -8.48 -14.96 -9.95
N ILE A 29 -8.64 -13.72 -9.47
CA ILE A 29 -9.10 -13.42 -8.11
C ILE A 29 -10.49 -13.99 -7.89
N ARG A 30 -11.45 -13.71 -8.80
CA ARG A 30 -12.83 -14.20 -8.73
C ARG A 30 -12.87 -15.72 -8.58
N ARG A 31 -12.22 -16.45 -9.49
CA ARG A 31 -12.16 -17.92 -9.45
C ARG A 31 -11.53 -18.45 -8.16
N ALA A 32 -10.50 -17.78 -7.64
CA ALA A 32 -9.85 -18.19 -6.40
C ALA A 32 -10.75 -17.97 -5.17
N ALA A 33 -11.45 -16.83 -5.11
CA ALA A 33 -12.41 -16.53 -4.06
C ALA A 33 -13.56 -17.54 -4.04
N GLU A 34 -14.15 -17.83 -5.19
CA GLU A 34 -15.24 -18.80 -5.33
C GLU A 34 -14.84 -20.21 -4.89
N ARG A 35 -13.65 -20.68 -5.31
CA ARG A 35 -13.12 -21.98 -4.85
C ARG A 35 -12.92 -22.04 -3.33
N ALA A 36 -12.66 -20.89 -2.70
CA ALA A 36 -12.50 -20.77 -1.26
C ALA A 36 -13.82 -20.46 -0.52
N GLY A 37 -14.96 -20.37 -1.23
CA GLY A 37 -16.26 -20.03 -0.63
C GLY A 37 -16.36 -18.58 -0.14
N ARG A 38 -15.59 -17.66 -0.72
CA ARG A 38 -15.56 -16.23 -0.36
C ARG A 38 -16.08 -15.35 -1.48
N SER A 39 -16.53 -14.14 -1.12
CA SER A 39 -16.86 -13.11 -2.11
C SER A 39 -15.58 -12.51 -2.70
N PRO A 40 -15.46 -12.38 -4.04
CA PRO A 40 -14.34 -11.70 -4.69
C PRO A 40 -14.13 -10.26 -4.21
N GLU A 41 -15.22 -9.58 -3.82
CA GLU A 41 -15.22 -8.20 -3.33
C GLU A 41 -14.49 -8.05 -1.99
N GLU A 42 -14.28 -9.14 -1.25
CA GLU A 42 -13.45 -9.16 -0.05
C GLU A 42 -11.94 -9.03 -0.35
N ILE A 43 -11.54 -9.11 -1.62
CA ILE A 43 -10.13 -9.15 -2.05
C ILE A 43 -9.78 -7.85 -2.77
N THR A 44 -8.95 -7.03 -2.13
CA THR A 44 -8.38 -5.83 -2.74
C THR A 44 -7.19 -6.18 -3.63
N LEU A 45 -7.26 -5.82 -4.91
CA LEU A 45 -6.12 -5.84 -5.82
C LEU A 45 -5.26 -4.58 -5.63
N VAL A 46 -4.06 -4.73 -5.08
CA VAL A 46 -3.07 -3.65 -4.94
C VAL A 46 -2.01 -3.79 -6.04
N ALA A 47 -1.95 -2.84 -6.96
CA ALA A 47 -0.96 -2.86 -8.04
C ALA A 47 0.40 -2.33 -7.55
N VAL A 48 1.42 -3.18 -7.52
CA VAL A 48 2.77 -2.77 -7.09
C VAL A 48 3.47 -2.02 -8.23
N THR A 49 3.86 -0.77 -7.99
CA THR A 49 4.35 0.14 -9.02
C THR A 49 5.83 0.51 -8.87
N LYS A 50 6.60 -0.18 -8.02
CA LYS A 50 8.05 0.03 -7.90
C LYS A 50 8.75 -0.05 -9.27
N GLY A 51 9.54 0.96 -9.63
CA GLY A 51 10.20 1.06 -10.92
C GLY A 51 9.28 1.25 -12.14
N VAL A 52 7.99 1.52 -11.93
CA VAL A 52 7.02 1.80 -13.00
C VAL A 52 6.87 3.31 -13.20
N GLU A 53 6.99 3.75 -14.44
CA GLU A 53 6.80 5.15 -14.85
C GLU A 53 5.35 5.63 -14.65
N ALA A 54 5.20 6.91 -14.33
CA ALA A 54 3.91 7.50 -13.99
C ALA A 54 2.86 7.41 -15.12
N GLU A 55 3.29 7.41 -16.38
CA GLU A 55 2.40 7.24 -17.53
C GLU A 55 1.64 5.90 -17.49
N ARG A 56 2.35 4.81 -17.18
CA ARG A 56 1.74 3.47 -17.02
C ARG A 56 0.82 3.42 -15.80
N ILE A 57 1.14 4.16 -14.76
CA ILE A 57 0.27 4.28 -13.57
C ILE A 57 -1.01 5.04 -13.93
N ARG A 58 -0.92 6.14 -14.68
CA ARG A 58 -2.08 6.87 -15.20
C ARG A 58 -2.96 5.99 -16.09
N ALA A 59 -2.37 5.18 -16.97
CA ALA A 59 -3.12 4.21 -17.77
C ALA A 59 -3.80 3.13 -16.91
N ALA A 60 -3.14 2.64 -15.86
CA ALA A 60 -3.74 1.72 -14.90
C ALA A 60 -4.91 2.36 -14.12
N ILE A 61 -4.83 3.65 -13.78
CA ILE A 61 -5.92 4.41 -13.18
C ILE A 61 -7.09 4.54 -14.16
N ALA A 62 -6.82 4.88 -15.43
CA ALA A 62 -7.84 4.95 -16.48
C ALA A 62 -8.52 3.60 -16.72
N ALA A 63 -7.78 2.50 -16.60
CA ALA A 63 -8.29 1.13 -16.63
C ALA A 63 -9.04 0.70 -15.35
N GLY A 64 -9.22 1.60 -14.38
CA GLY A 64 -10.07 1.40 -13.21
C GLY A 64 -9.38 0.77 -12.00
N LEU A 65 -8.05 0.84 -11.88
CA LEU A 65 -7.36 0.54 -10.62
C LEU A 65 -7.34 1.75 -9.69
N THR A 66 -7.54 1.49 -8.40
CA THR A 66 -7.62 2.52 -7.35
C THR A 66 -6.64 2.30 -6.20
N HIS A 67 -5.95 1.15 -6.14
CA HIS A 67 -5.00 0.81 -5.09
C HIS A 67 -3.61 0.53 -5.67
N PHE A 68 -2.62 1.28 -5.19
CA PHE A 68 -1.24 1.23 -5.71
C PHE A 68 -0.23 1.08 -4.57
N GLY A 69 0.74 0.19 -4.76
CA GLY A 69 1.76 -0.15 -3.77
C GLY A 69 3.15 0.31 -4.18
N GLU A 70 3.83 1.04 -3.30
CA GLU A 70 5.24 1.44 -3.49
C GLU A 70 6.13 0.84 -2.42
N ASN A 71 7.37 0.54 -2.80
CA ASN A 71 8.35 -0.04 -1.87
C ASN A 71 9.16 1.03 -1.12
N ARG A 72 9.33 2.22 -1.70
CA ARG A 72 10.25 3.25 -1.22
C ARG A 72 9.55 4.60 -1.12
N VAL A 73 9.68 5.24 0.05
CA VAL A 73 9.03 6.54 0.33
C VAL A 73 9.45 7.64 -0.64
N GLN A 74 10.72 7.68 -1.03
CA GLN A 74 11.25 8.70 -1.94
C GLN A 74 10.74 8.56 -3.37
N GLU A 75 10.51 7.32 -3.81
CA GLU A 75 9.93 7.05 -5.13
C GLU A 75 8.45 7.43 -5.15
N ALA A 76 7.72 7.02 -4.10
CA ALA A 76 6.33 7.39 -3.92
C ALA A 76 6.13 8.91 -3.83
N GLU A 77 7.00 9.64 -3.13
CA GLU A 77 6.93 11.10 -3.02
C GLU A 77 6.90 11.77 -4.40
N ARG A 78 7.75 11.32 -5.33
CA ARG A 78 7.76 11.85 -6.71
C ARG A 78 6.48 11.46 -7.47
N LYS A 79 6.08 10.19 -7.41
CA LYS A 79 4.91 9.67 -8.14
C LYS A 79 3.60 10.26 -7.65
N ILE A 80 3.42 10.40 -6.34
CA ILE A 80 2.22 10.97 -5.74
C ILE A 80 2.04 12.42 -6.20
N ALA A 81 3.13 13.20 -6.21
CA ALA A 81 3.11 14.57 -6.71
C ALA A 81 2.80 14.65 -8.21
N GLU A 82 3.38 13.75 -9.02
CA GLU A 82 3.17 13.75 -10.48
C GLU A 82 1.79 13.24 -10.91
N ILE A 83 1.26 12.22 -10.24
CA ILE A 83 -0.01 11.57 -10.59
C ILE A 83 -1.19 12.40 -10.09
N ASN A 84 -1.13 12.92 -8.86
CA ASN A 84 -2.15 13.79 -8.26
C ASN A 84 -3.61 13.34 -8.54
N ALA A 85 -3.91 12.08 -8.24
CA ALA A 85 -5.22 11.46 -8.47
C ALA A 85 -5.82 10.91 -7.16
N PRO A 86 -7.17 10.79 -7.06
CA PRO A 86 -7.85 10.28 -5.87
C PRO A 86 -7.75 8.75 -5.77
N ILE A 87 -6.55 8.25 -5.52
CA ILE A 87 -6.24 6.82 -5.40
C ILE A 87 -5.60 6.49 -4.04
N THR A 88 -5.63 5.22 -3.67
CA THR A 88 -5.08 4.73 -2.41
C THR A 88 -3.63 4.29 -2.61
N TRP A 89 -2.72 4.95 -1.90
CA TRP A 89 -1.30 4.60 -1.86
C TRP A 89 -0.97 3.72 -0.66
N HIS A 90 -0.34 2.58 -0.92
CA HIS A 90 0.13 1.61 0.06
C HIS A 90 1.66 1.62 0.12
N LEU A 91 2.24 1.69 1.31
CA LEU A 91 3.65 1.39 1.51
C LEU A 91 3.77 -0.11 1.77
N VAL A 92 4.29 -0.85 0.80
CA VAL A 92 4.42 -2.33 0.86
C VAL A 92 5.86 -2.79 1.09
N GLY A 93 6.83 -1.88 1.04
CA GLY A 93 8.23 -2.12 1.38
C GLY A 93 8.59 -1.69 2.80
N HIS A 94 9.76 -2.13 3.28
CA HIS A 94 10.26 -1.80 4.61
C HIS A 94 10.33 -0.29 4.86
N LEU A 95 9.82 0.15 6.02
CA LEU A 95 9.83 1.54 6.43
C LEU A 95 10.99 1.86 7.36
N GLN A 96 11.99 2.54 6.83
CA GLN A 96 13.06 3.10 7.65
C GLN A 96 12.50 4.18 8.60
N SER A 97 12.87 4.11 9.88
CA SER A 97 12.38 5.04 10.91
C SER A 97 12.56 6.52 10.54
N ASN A 98 13.70 6.89 9.93
CA ASN A 98 13.96 8.28 9.51
C ASN A 98 13.02 8.79 8.40
N LYS A 99 12.29 7.90 7.70
CA LYS A 99 11.30 8.25 6.67
C LYS A 99 9.86 8.24 7.19
N ALA A 100 9.62 7.86 8.44
CA ALA A 100 8.28 7.76 9.02
C ALA A 100 7.42 9.03 8.84
N ARG A 101 8.00 10.24 8.98
CA ARG A 101 7.27 11.51 8.79
C ARG A 101 6.74 11.68 7.37
N LYS A 102 7.57 11.38 6.38
CA LYS A 102 7.17 11.44 4.97
C LYS A 102 6.18 10.32 4.65
N ALA A 103 6.41 9.11 5.14
CA ALA A 103 5.50 8.00 4.93
C ALA A 103 4.09 8.30 5.48
N ALA A 104 4.01 8.86 6.69
CA ALA A 104 2.76 9.26 7.31
C ALA A 104 2.01 10.37 6.55
N ALA A 105 2.71 11.22 5.81
CA ALA A 105 2.11 12.25 4.96
C ALA A 105 1.64 11.70 3.60
N LEU A 106 2.36 10.73 3.05
CA LEU A 106 2.16 10.26 1.67
C LEU A 106 1.21 9.07 1.54
N PHE A 107 1.29 8.11 2.46
CA PHE A 107 0.58 6.84 2.31
C PHE A 107 -0.76 6.83 3.04
N HIS A 108 -1.68 6.06 2.46
CA HIS A 108 -3.00 5.79 3.03
C HIS A 108 -2.97 4.52 3.88
N VAL A 109 -2.11 3.55 3.54
CA VAL A 109 -1.93 2.31 4.29
C VAL A 109 -0.44 1.97 4.35
N ILE A 110 0.05 1.51 5.51
CA ILE A 110 1.42 1.01 5.67
C ILE A 110 1.38 -0.48 6.01
N HIS A 111 1.95 -1.33 5.17
CA HIS A 111 1.94 -2.78 5.37
C HIS A 111 3.13 -3.30 6.18
N SER A 112 4.16 -2.47 6.35
CA SER A 112 5.47 -2.86 6.86
C SER A 112 5.71 -2.48 8.32
N LEU A 113 4.68 -2.53 9.18
CA LEU A 113 4.87 -2.25 10.60
C LEU A 113 5.52 -3.46 11.28
N ASP A 114 6.80 -3.36 11.57
CA ASP A 114 7.63 -4.49 12.01
C ASP A 114 8.07 -4.43 13.49
N SER A 115 7.72 -3.36 14.22
CA SER A 115 8.18 -3.16 15.59
C SER A 115 7.34 -2.14 16.37
N VAL A 116 7.31 -2.30 17.70
CA VAL A 116 6.68 -1.33 18.62
C VAL A 116 7.34 0.05 18.51
N ARG A 117 8.66 0.09 18.32
CA ARG A 117 9.41 1.35 18.16
C ARG A 117 8.95 2.12 16.93
N LEU A 118 8.77 1.43 15.80
CA LEU A 118 8.24 2.06 14.59
C LEU A 118 6.78 2.51 14.79
N ALA A 119 5.97 1.70 15.47
CA ALA A 119 4.59 2.02 15.80
C ALA A 119 4.48 3.30 16.65
N GLN A 120 5.21 3.39 17.77
CA GLN A 120 5.26 4.59 18.61
C GLN A 120 5.66 5.84 17.83
N ARG A 121 6.64 5.71 16.93
CA ARG A 121 7.10 6.81 16.10
C ARG A 121 6.03 7.27 15.11
N LEU A 122 5.38 6.32 14.44
CA LEU A 122 4.31 6.62 13.48
C LEU A 122 3.08 7.20 14.18
N ASP A 123 2.67 6.68 15.34
CA ASP A 123 1.54 7.18 16.11
C ASP A 123 1.72 8.66 16.48
N ARG A 124 2.87 9.01 17.07
CA ARG A 124 3.19 10.40 17.39
C ARG A 124 3.15 11.31 16.16
N ILE A 125 3.79 10.88 15.07
CA ILE A 125 3.87 11.66 13.83
C ILE A 125 2.49 11.84 13.18
N ALA A 126 1.68 10.78 13.15
CA ALA A 126 0.34 10.83 12.61
C ALA A 126 -0.55 11.76 13.45
N GLY A 127 -0.39 11.76 14.78
CA GLY A 127 -1.02 12.72 15.69
C GLY A 127 -0.64 14.17 15.41
N GLU A 128 0.66 14.45 15.22
CA GLU A 128 1.14 15.78 14.80
C GLU A 128 0.57 16.24 13.45
N GLN A 129 0.23 15.30 12.57
CA GLN A 129 -0.34 15.55 11.25
C GLN A 129 -1.88 15.52 11.24
N GLY A 130 -2.53 15.25 12.39
CA GLY A 130 -3.99 15.12 12.47
C GLY A 130 -4.56 13.93 11.69
N ARG A 131 -3.77 12.87 11.47
CA ARG A 131 -4.16 11.68 10.70
C ARG A 131 -4.31 10.46 11.59
N THR A 132 -5.06 9.49 11.09
CA THR A 132 -5.03 8.10 11.56
C THR A 132 -4.63 7.22 10.38
N ILE A 133 -3.61 6.40 10.56
CA ILE A 133 -3.04 5.58 9.47
C ILE A 133 -3.40 4.12 9.70
N PRO A 134 -4.15 3.49 8.77
CA PRO A 134 -4.25 2.04 8.68
C PRO A 134 -2.88 1.38 8.51
N VAL A 135 -2.59 0.42 9.38
CA VAL A 135 -1.33 -0.35 9.35
C VAL A 135 -1.58 -1.85 9.37
N LEU A 136 -0.71 -2.61 8.74
CA LEU A 136 -0.61 -4.06 8.89
C LEU A 136 0.69 -4.40 9.62
N LEU A 137 0.62 -5.39 10.51
CA LEU A 137 1.80 -5.93 11.17
C LEU A 137 2.52 -6.87 10.22
N GLN A 138 3.76 -6.56 9.86
CA GLN A 138 4.58 -7.42 9.02
C GLN A 138 5.17 -8.54 9.87
N VAL A 139 4.92 -9.79 9.48
CA VAL A 139 5.32 -11.01 10.20
C VAL A 139 6.43 -11.70 9.43
N ASP A 140 7.52 -12.05 10.10
CA ASP A 140 8.53 -12.92 9.52
C ASP A 140 8.12 -14.40 9.70
N LEU A 141 7.69 -15.04 8.62
CA LEU A 141 7.33 -16.47 8.61
C LEU A 141 8.53 -17.40 8.36
N ALA A 142 9.65 -16.87 7.86
CA ALA A 142 10.81 -17.67 7.46
C ALA A 142 11.86 -17.77 8.57
N GLY A 143 11.86 -16.84 9.53
CA GLY A 143 12.86 -16.78 10.60
C GLY A 143 14.27 -16.46 10.05
N GLU A 144 14.36 -15.86 8.87
CA GLU A 144 15.62 -15.52 8.24
C GLU A 144 16.10 -14.17 8.77
N PRO A 145 17.33 -14.07 9.34
CA PRO A 145 17.84 -12.82 9.94
C PRO A 145 17.88 -11.62 8.98
N THR A 146 17.86 -11.88 7.68
CA THR A 146 17.94 -10.87 6.62
C THR A 146 16.56 -10.32 6.20
N LYS A 147 15.46 -10.89 6.71
CA LYS A 147 14.10 -10.46 6.37
C LYS A 147 13.55 -9.54 7.45
N PHE A 148 12.80 -8.53 7.02
CA PHE A 148 12.09 -7.62 7.92
C PHE A 148 10.79 -8.27 8.36
N GLY A 149 10.43 -8.10 9.63
CA GLY A 149 9.17 -8.57 10.18
C GLY A 149 9.26 -8.87 11.67
N ILE A 150 8.09 -8.97 12.28
CA ILE A 150 7.92 -9.39 13.66
C ILE A 150 8.03 -10.92 13.69
N PRO A 151 8.91 -11.49 14.52
CA PRO A 151 8.92 -12.94 14.76
C PRO A 151 7.53 -13.43 15.21
N VAL A 152 7.11 -14.59 14.72
CA VAL A 152 5.75 -15.14 14.99
C VAL A 152 5.45 -15.23 16.48
N ASP A 153 6.44 -15.60 17.29
CA ASP A 153 6.34 -15.72 18.74
C ASP A 153 6.19 -14.36 19.47
N GLN A 154 6.61 -13.25 18.84
CA GLN A 154 6.49 -11.89 19.37
C GLN A 154 5.25 -11.15 18.87
N LEU A 155 4.56 -11.67 17.85
CA LEU A 155 3.46 -10.98 17.16
C LEU A 155 2.36 -10.52 18.10
N LEU A 156 1.92 -11.38 19.03
CA LEU A 156 0.85 -11.05 19.97
C LEU A 156 1.24 -9.91 20.91
N ASP A 157 2.50 -9.87 21.34
CA ASP A 157 2.97 -8.83 22.26
C ASP A 157 3.12 -7.49 21.55
N VAL A 158 3.60 -7.48 20.30
CA VAL A 158 3.62 -6.27 19.47
C VAL A 158 2.21 -5.77 19.20
N ALA A 159 1.27 -6.65 18.87
CA ALA A 159 -0.13 -6.28 18.63
C ALA A 159 -0.78 -5.68 19.89
N ARG A 160 -0.55 -6.27 21.07
CA ARG A 160 -1.02 -5.74 22.36
C ARG A 160 -0.42 -4.37 22.66
N ALA A 161 0.89 -4.21 22.44
CA ALA A 161 1.59 -2.94 22.64
C ALA A 161 1.07 -1.83 21.71
N CYS A 162 0.46 -2.18 20.58
CA CYS A 162 -0.14 -1.20 19.66
C CYS A 162 -1.54 -0.70 20.08
N ARG A 163 -2.23 -1.39 20.99
CA ARG A 163 -3.61 -1.02 21.40
C ARG A 163 -3.78 0.41 21.94
N PRO A 164 -2.82 0.99 22.69
CA PRO A 164 -2.96 2.35 23.21
C PRO A 164 -2.77 3.46 22.16
N PHE A 165 -2.23 3.14 20.98
CA PHE A 165 -1.98 4.12 19.92
C PHE A 165 -3.29 4.64 19.34
N ARG A 166 -3.39 5.97 19.22
CA ARG A 166 -4.64 6.66 18.84
C ARG A 166 -4.68 7.03 17.36
N HIS A 167 -3.51 7.08 16.73
CA HIS A 167 -3.33 7.53 15.36
C HIS A 167 -2.82 6.40 14.44
N LEU A 168 -2.72 5.17 14.96
CA LEU A 168 -2.51 3.95 14.19
C LEU A 168 -3.71 3.02 14.32
N ALA A 169 -4.28 2.65 13.17
CA ALA A 169 -5.32 1.65 13.11
C ALA A 169 -4.73 0.32 12.63
N VAL A 170 -4.42 -0.59 13.55
CA VAL A 170 -3.98 -1.94 13.17
C VAL A 170 -5.14 -2.68 12.51
N ARG A 171 -4.99 -3.02 11.22
CA ARG A 171 -6.06 -3.61 10.38
C ARG A 171 -5.83 -5.08 10.02
N GLY A 172 -4.67 -5.64 10.33
CA GLY A 172 -4.35 -7.03 10.01
C GLY A 172 -2.86 -7.29 9.96
N LEU A 173 -2.51 -8.32 9.19
CA LEU A 173 -1.15 -8.83 9.05
C LEU A 173 -0.67 -8.70 7.59
N MET A 174 0.64 -8.70 7.42
CA MET A 174 1.35 -8.85 6.15
C MET A 174 2.52 -9.82 6.39
N ALA A 175 2.92 -10.59 5.39
CA ALA A 175 3.99 -11.59 5.49
C ALA A 175 4.76 -11.69 4.17
#